data_AF-A0A3M3X987-F1
#
_entry.id   AF-A0A3M3X987-F1
#
_cell.length_a   1.000
_cell.length_b   1.000
_cell.length_c   1.000
_cell.angle_alpha   90.00
_cell.angle_beta   90.00
_cell.angle_gamma   90.00
#
_symmetry.space_group_name_H-M   'P 1'
#
loop_
_entity.id
_entity.type
_entity.pdbx_description
1 polymer ?
#
loop_
_entity_poly.entity_id
_entity_poly.type
_entity_poly.pdbx_seq_one_letter_code
_entity_poly.pdbx_strand_id
1 'polypeptide(L)'
;ARLMLVKAAEEQQRQGALSLDELMVQRLDTLTAQQQVQDAASDHANASQALLLLTGYSTALPLSTPDTPALTAALVETPPWLSNLPSQRLLERFDIRQREEALKASNANIGAARAAFFPSIKLSNGVGLQSDSLRTLFSNGSGAWLFTPQLNLPLFDGGRNQANLDLAKVRQQIAVAEYEKAVQNAFREMSAVLTRRQQALNHVRNEVERVALVQEKVRRLSFELNAGAVERTALLVSTLRIAEADAAARKSLDALQQNRIDLFRVLRGAEPITPPQS
;
A
#
# COMPACT_ATOMS: atom_id res chain seq x y z
N ALA A 1 -15.49 -25.72 22.84
CA ALA A 1 -15.14 -25.32 24.22
C ALA A 1 -16.18 -24.38 24.84
N ARG A 2 -16.36 -23.13 24.35
CA ARG A 2 -17.29 -22.13 24.93
C ARG A 2 -18.76 -22.56 25.04
N LEU A 3 -19.29 -23.36 24.09
CA LEU A 3 -20.64 -23.94 24.18
C LEU A 3 -20.79 -25.02 25.26
N MET A 4 -19.76 -25.83 25.50
CA MET A 4 -19.78 -26.81 26.60
C MET A 4 -19.74 -26.11 27.96
N LEU A 5 -19.05 -24.97 28.00
CA LEU A 5 -18.93 -24.10 29.16
C LEU A 5 -20.29 -23.52 29.60
N VAL A 6 -21.09 -23.00 28.67
CA VAL A 6 -22.46 -22.56 28.98
C VAL A 6 -23.33 -23.72 29.45
N LYS A 7 -23.25 -24.89 28.81
CA LYS A 7 -24.03 -26.06 29.25
C LYS A 7 -23.67 -26.52 30.67
N ALA A 8 -22.39 -26.50 31.02
CA ALA A 8 -21.94 -26.82 32.37
C ALA A 8 -22.40 -25.75 33.39
N ALA A 9 -22.33 -24.47 33.02
CA ALA A 9 -22.80 -23.36 33.86
C ALA A 9 -24.33 -23.40 34.06
N GLU A 10 -25.10 -23.75 33.04
CA GLU A 10 -26.55 -23.95 33.12
C GLU A 10 -26.90 -25.08 34.09
N GLU A 11 -26.15 -26.19 34.06
CA GLU A 11 -26.36 -27.32 34.96
C GLU A 11 -25.99 -26.97 36.41
N GLN A 12 -24.90 -26.24 36.63
CA GLN A 12 -24.51 -25.77 37.95
C GLN A 12 -25.49 -24.74 38.52
N GLN A 13 -26.04 -23.86 37.68
CA GLN A 13 -27.07 -22.90 38.09
C GLN A 13 -28.37 -23.62 38.51
N ARG A 14 -28.79 -24.67 37.79
CA ARG A 14 -29.94 -25.51 38.18
C ARG A 14 -29.75 -26.19 39.52
N GLN A 15 -28.51 -26.53 39.86
CA GLN A 15 -28.13 -27.13 41.15
C GLN A 15 -27.91 -26.09 42.26
N GLY A 16 -28.12 -24.80 41.98
CA GLY A 16 -27.93 -23.69 42.94
C GLY A 16 -26.47 -23.37 43.25
N ALA A 17 -25.52 -23.96 42.51
CA ALA A 17 -24.08 -23.82 42.72
C ALA A 17 -23.46 -22.65 41.94
N LEU A 18 -24.23 -21.98 41.07
CA LEU A 18 -23.79 -20.83 40.27
C LEU A 18 -24.88 -19.76 40.28
N SER A 19 -24.47 -18.49 40.34
CA SER A 19 -25.40 -17.36 40.27
C SER A 19 -25.98 -17.16 38.86
N LEU A 20 -27.15 -16.55 38.77
CA LEU A 20 -27.76 -16.20 37.47
C LEU A 20 -26.89 -15.19 36.70
N ASP A 21 -26.23 -14.26 37.40
CA ASP A 21 -25.36 -13.26 36.79
C ASP A 21 -24.13 -13.90 36.12
N GLU A 22 -23.49 -14.89 36.77
CA GLU A 22 -22.36 -15.63 36.18
C GLU A 22 -22.78 -16.40 34.93
N LEU A 23 -23.97 -17.02 34.93
CA LEU A 23 -24.51 -17.67 33.73
C LEU A 23 -24.73 -16.66 32.58
N MET A 24 -25.23 -15.47 32.89
CA MET A 24 -25.45 -14.42 31.88
C MET A 24 -24.13 -13.91 31.29
N VAL A 25 -23.10 -13.71 32.11
CA VAL A 25 -21.73 -13.37 31.65
C VAL A 25 -21.22 -14.45 30.70
N GLN A 26 -21.37 -15.72 31.07
CA GLN A 26 -20.88 -16.82 30.26
C GLN A 26 -21.62 -16.94 28.92
N ARG A 27 -22.93 -16.70 28.90
CA ARG A 27 -23.71 -16.61 27.65
C ARG A 27 -23.24 -15.45 26.78
N LEU A 28 -23.02 -14.27 27.36
CA LEU A 28 -22.51 -13.10 26.63
C LEU A 28 -21.14 -13.40 25.97
N ASP A 29 -20.26 -14.09 26.69
CA ASP A 29 -18.96 -14.51 26.16
C ASP A 29 -19.09 -15.48 24.98
N THR A 30 -20.11 -16.35 24.99
CA THR A 30 -20.36 -17.25 23.84
C THR A 30 -20.89 -16.52 22.63
N LEU A 31 -21.81 -15.58 22.81
CA LEU A 31 -22.32 -14.75 21.72
C LEU A 31 -21.20 -13.90 21.11
N THR A 32 -20.34 -13.32 21.95
CA THR A 32 -19.16 -12.55 21.50
C THR A 32 -18.19 -13.42 20.69
N ALA A 33 -17.92 -14.65 21.12
CA ALA A 33 -17.09 -15.57 20.34
C ALA A 33 -17.74 -15.99 19.02
N GLN A 34 -19.06 -16.22 19.00
CA GLN A 34 -19.78 -16.54 17.77
C GLN A 34 -19.67 -15.39 16.77
N GLN A 35 -19.83 -14.15 17.24
CA GLN A 35 -19.62 -12.96 16.42
C GLN A 35 -18.20 -12.91 15.86
N GLN A 36 -17.17 -13.11 16.71
CA GLN A 36 -15.77 -13.12 16.26
C GLN A 36 -15.47 -14.16 15.17
N VAL A 37 -16.12 -15.33 15.23
CA VAL A 37 -15.97 -16.36 14.19
C VAL A 37 -16.62 -15.92 12.87
N GLN A 38 -17.80 -15.28 12.93
CA GLN A 38 -18.46 -14.73 11.75
C GLN A 38 -17.67 -13.58 11.12
N ASP A 39 -17.11 -12.70 11.95
CA ASP A 39 -16.24 -11.61 11.51
C ASP A 39 -14.99 -12.18 10.81
N ALA A 40 -14.31 -13.14 11.44
CA ALA A 40 -13.13 -13.78 10.85
C ALA A 40 -13.43 -14.51 9.52
N ALA A 41 -14.61 -15.16 9.42
CA ALA A 41 -15.05 -15.78 8.17
C ALA A 41 -15.31 -14.73 7.07
N SER A 42 -15.90 -13.60 7.44
CA SER A 42 -16.14 -12.47 6.53
C SER A 42 -14.83 -11.85 6.06
N ASP A 43 -13.88 -11.62 6.97
CA ASP A 43 -12.55 -11.11 6.65
C ASP A 43 -11.80 -12.04 5.70
N HIS A 44 -11.87 -13.36 5.93
CA HIS A 44 -11.27 -14.35 5.03
C HIS A 44 -11.91 -14.31 3.63
N ALA A 45 -13.24 -14.22 3.54
CA ALA A 45 -13.93 -14.09 2.26
C ALA A 45 -13.56 -12.79 1.52
N ASN A 46 -13.48 -11.67 2.24
CA ASN A 46 -13.06 -10.38 1.70
C ASN A 46 -11.61 -10.42 1.20
N ALA A 47 -10.70 -11.01 1.95
CA ALA A 47 -9.30 -11.19 1.54
C ALA A 47 -9.18 -12.07 0.30
N SER A 48 -9.93 -13.17 0.23
CA SER A 48 -9.99 -14.06 -0.94
C SER A 48 -10.47 -13.30 -2.19
N GLN A 49 -11.54 -12.51 -2.05
CA GLN A 49 -12.09 -11.70 -3.13
C GLN A 49 -11.12 -10.60 -3.58
N ALA A 50 -10.43 -9.95 -2.64
CA ALA A 50 -9.41 -8.95 -2.95
C ALA A 50 -8.22 -9.56 -3.71
N LEU A 51 -7.77 -10.76 -3.33
CA LEU A 51 -6.72 -11.48 -4.06
C LEU A 51 -7.17 -11.91 -5.46
N LEU A 52 -8.41 -12.37 -5.62
CA LEU A 52 -8.98 -12.66 -6.93
C LEU A 52 -8.97 -11.42 -7.83
N LEU A 53 -9.39 -10.27 -7.29
CA LEU A 53 -9.38 -9.00 -8.04
C LEU A 53 -7.97 -8.56 -8.43
N LEU A 54 -6.99 -8.70 -7.52
CA LEU A 54 -5.61 -8.27 -7.77
C LEU A 54 -4.83 -9.20 -8.69
N THR A 55 -5.07 -10.50 -8.60
CA THR A 55 -4.33 -11.52 -9.37
C THR A 55 -5.01 -11.88 -10.68
N GLY A 56 -6.33 -11.73 -10.76
CA GLY A 56 -7.15 -12.21 -11.88
C GLY A 56 -7.34 -13.73 -11.90
N TYR A 57 -6.79 -14.47 -10.92
CA TYR A 57 -6.90 -15.93 -10.84
C TYR A 57 -7.65 -16.36 -9.58
N SER A 58 -8.53 -17.35 -9.71
CA SER A 58 -9.19 -17.97 -8.57
C SER A 58 -8.20 -18.89 -7.85
N THR A 59 -7.63 -18.40 -6.75
CA THR A 59 -6.88 -19.23 -5.82
C THR A 59 -7.74 -19.49 -4.59
N ALA A 60 -8.01 -20.77 -4.30
CA ALA A 60 -8.62 -21.12 -3.02
C ALA A 60 -7.58 -20.86 -1.94
N LEU A 61 -7.80 -19.85 -1.09
CA LEU A 61 -6.98 -19.68 0.09
C LEU A 61 -7.19 -20.91 1.00
N PRO A 62 -6.10 -21.50 1.52
CA PRO A 62 -6.23 -22.59 2.46
C PRO A 62 -7.02 -22.12 3.69
N LEU A 63 -8.08 -22.87 4.03
CA LEU A 63 -8.87 -22.67 5.26
C LEU A 63 -8.07 -22.98 6.52
N SER A 64 -6.98 -23.72 6.37
CA SER A 64 -6.05 -24.03 7.45
C SER A 64 -5.22 -22.79 7.77
N THR A 65 -5.22 -22.36 9.02
CA THR A 65 -4.16 -21.48 9.52
C THR A 65 -2.84 -22.19 9.26
N PRO A 66 -1.90 -21.67 8.43
CA PRO A 66 -0.53 -22.13 8.53
C PRO A 66 -0.13 -22.02 10.00
N ASP A 67 0.65 -22.98 10.51
CA ASP A 67 1.23 -22.88 11.84
C ASP A 67 1.73 -21.45 11.99
N THR A 68 1.19 -20.74 12.98
CA THR A 68 1.62 -19.37 13.29
C THR A 68 3.14 -19.42 13.24
N PRO A 69 3.79 -18.73 12.30
CA PRO A 69 5.24 -18.81 12.24
C PRO A 69 5.68 -18.42 13.65
N ALA A 70 6.43 -19.32 14.29
CA ALA A 70 6.98 -19.04 15.60
C ALA A 70 7.60 -17.64 15.52
N LEU A 71 7.41 -16.82 16.55
CA LEU A 71 8.05 -15.50 16.63
C LEU A 71 9.55 -15.71 16.60
N THR A 72 10.12 -15.77 15.41
CA THR A 72 11.54 -15.91 15.18
C THR A 72 12.14 -14.52 15.31
N ALA A 73 13.33 -14.43 15.90
CA ALA A 73 14.06 -13.17 16.04
C ALA A 73 14.17 -12.43 14.69
N ALA A 74 14.32 -13.18 13.58
CA ALA A 74 14.37 -12.65 12.22
C ALA A 74 13.12 -11.85 11.79
N LEU A 75 11.94 -12.12 12.34
CA LEU A 75 10.71 -11.36 12.04
C LEU A 75 10.69 -10.00 12.75
N VAL A 76 11.40 -9.88 13.88
CA VAL A 76 11.46 -8.69 14.74
C VAL A 76 12.70 -7.83 14.43
N GLU A 77 13.72 -8.40 13.80
CA GLU A 77 14.93 -7.68 13.45
C GLU A 77 14.68 -6.56 12.43
N THR A 78 15.37 -5.43 12.63
CA THR A 78 15.36 -4.33 11.69
C THR A 78 16.39 -4.60 10.60
N PRO A 79 15.99 -4.57 9.31
CA PRO A 79 16.93 -4.82 8.23
C PRO A 79 18.11 -3.83 8.26
N PRO A 80 19.36 -4.29 8.10
CA PRO A 80 20.55 -3.42 8.19
C PRO A 80 20.57 -2.29 7.16
N TRP A 81 19.94 -2.48 6.00
CA TRP A 81 19.83 -1.44 4.99
C TRP A 81 18.96 -0.26 5.44
N LEU A 82 18.04 -0.48 6.39
CA LEU A 82 17.13 0.56 6.87
C LEU A 82 17.86 1.58 7.78
N SER A 83 18.87 1.14 8.53
CA SER A 83 19.64 2.03 9.41
C SER A 83 20.59 2.96 8.66
N ASN A 84 20.96 2.62 7.43
CA ASN A 84 21.94 3.36 6.63
C ASN A 84 21.35 3.97 5.34
N LEU A 85 20.02 4.11 5.23
CA LEU A 85 19.39 4.59 4.00
C LEU A 85 19.60 6.10 3.81
N PRO A 86 20.32 6.56 2.76
CA PRO A 86 20.49 7.97 2.47
C PRO A 86 19.17 8.60 2.02
N SER A 87 18.91 9.84 2.45
CA SER A 87 17.69 10.58 2.09
C SER A 87 17.57 10.82 0.58
N GLN A 88 18.69 10.96 -0.14
CA GLN A 88 18.69 11.13 -1.60
C GLN A 88 18.09 9.94 -2.34
N ARG A 89 18.10 8.72 -1.76
CA ARG A 89 17.51 7.54 -2.40
C ARG A 89 16.02 7.73 -2.65
N LEU A 90 15.32 8.47 -1.80
CA LEU A 90 13.89 8.73 -2.00
C LEU A 90 13.62 9.46 -3.31
N LEU A 91 14.58 10.22 -3.85
CA LEU A 91 14.45 10.89 -5.16
C LEU A 91 14.38 9.90 -6.34
N GLU A 92 14.80 8.66 -6.15
CA GLU A 92 14.73 7.62 -7.18
C GLU A 92 13.33 6.99 -7.30
N ARG A 93 12.39 7.30 -6.39
CA ARG A 93 11.02 6.79 -6.45
C ARG A 93 10.36 7.14 -7.79
N PHE A 94 9.57 6.21 -8.30
CA PHE A 94 8.93 6.37 -9.61
C PHE A 94 7.95 7.54 -9.68
N ASP A 95 7.24 7.85 -8.59
CA ASP A 95 6.33 8.99 -8.51
C ASP A 95 7.07 10.33 -8.56
N ILE A 96 8.24 10.44 -7.93
CA ILE A 96 9.09 11.63 -8.01
C ILE A 96 9.68 11.78 -9.41
N ARG A 97 10.21 10.70 -9.99
CA ARG A 97 10.73 10.71 -11.38
C ARG A 97 9.64 11.11 -12.39
N GLN A 98 8.41 10.63 -12.20
CA GLN A 98 7.28 11.06 -13.04
C GLN A 98 7.08 12.57 -12.99
N ARG A 99 7.15 13.18 -11.79
CA ARG A 99 7.02 14.64 -11.62
C ARG A 99 8.22 15.39 -12.17
N GLU A 100 9.42 14.84 -12.07
CA GLU A 100 10.62 15.40 -12.69
C GLU A 100 10.48 15.46 -14.22
N GLU A 101 10.01 14.39 -14.86
CA GLU A 101 9.76 14.38 -16.30
C GLU A 101 8.64 15.34 -16.71
N ALA A 102 7.58 15.47 -15.90
CA ALA A 102 6.54 16.47 -16.12
C ALA A 102 7.09 17.91 -16.03
N LEU A 103 8.00 18.17 -15.08
CA LEU A 103 8.70 19.44 -14.98
C LEU A 103 9.58 19.72 -16.21
N LYS A 104 10.36 18.73 -16.68
CA LYS A 104 11.14 18.85 -17.92
C LYS A 104 10.25 19.16 -19.13
N ALA A 105 9.10 18.48 -19.25
CA ALA A 105 8.12 18.77 -20.30
C ALA A 105 7.55 20.19 -20.21
N SER A 106 7.27 20.69 -19.00
CA SER A 106 6.83 22.08 -18.81
C SER A 106 7.88 23.11 -19.24
N ASN A 107 9.16 22.81 -19.02
CA ASN A 107 10.26 23.65 -19.48
C ASN A 107 10.37 23.66 -21.02
N ALA A 108 10.16 22.51 -21.67
CA ALA A 108 10.09 22.43 -23.13
C ALA A 108 8.94 23.29 -23.71
N ASN A 109 7.80 23.35 -23.02
CA ASN A 109 6.67 24.19 -23.42
C ASN A 109 7.00 25.70 -23.37
N ILE A 110 7.86 26.14 -22.44
CA ILE A 110 8.37 27.52 -22.46
C ILE A 110 9.17 27.77 -23.74
N GLY A 111 10.01 26.82 -24.15
CA GLY A 111 10.75 26.89 -25.42
C GLY A 111 9.81 27.02 -26.62
N ALA A 112 8.75 26.21 -26.68
CA ALA A 112 7.74 26.29 -27.72
C ALA A 112 6.99 27.64 -27.73
N ALA A 113 6.64 28.18 -26.55
CA ALA A 113 6.01 29.48 -26.44
C ALA A 113 6.95 30.63 -26.87
N ARG A 114 8.25 30.53 -26.57
CA ARG A 114 9.27 31.47 -27.06
C ARG A 114 9.43 31.39 -28.57
N ALA A 115 9.37 30.20 -29.16
CA ALA A 115 9.47 30.01 -30.61
C ALA A 115 8.35 30.74 -31.38
N ALA A 116 7.17 30.94 -30.77
CA ALA A 116 6.06 31.65 -31.40
C ALA A 116 6.33 33.15 -31.69
N PHE A 117 7.38 33.73 -31.09
CA PHE A 117 7.84 35.10 -31.39
C PHE A 117 8.75 35.18 -32.61
N PHE A 118 9.27 34.04 -33.09
CA PHE A 118 10.18 34.00 -34.23
C PHE A 118 9.43 33.68 -35.52
N PRO A 119 10.02 33.99 -36.70
CA PRO A 119 9.43 33.60 -37.97
C PRO A 119 9.29 32.07 -38.07
N SER A 120 8.13 31.59 -38.50
CA SER A 120 7.94 30.19 -38.86
C SER A 120 8.11 30.01 -40.37
N ILE A 121 8.96 29.08 -40.78
CA ILE A 121 9.18 28.72 -42.18
C ILE A 121 8.45 27.40 -42.45
N LYS A 122 7.57 27.39 -43.47
CA LYS A 122 6.92 26.18 -43.98
C LYS A 122 7.38 25.94 -45.41
N LEU A 123 7.84 24.74 -45.70
CA LEU A 123 8.27 24.33 -47.04
C LEU A 123 7.28 23.27 -47.52
N SER A 124 6.51 23.58 -48.56
CA SER A 124 5.58 22.64 -49.17
C SER A 124 6.08 22.25 -50.55
N ASN A 125 6.12 20.95 -50.84
CA ASN A 125 6.43 20.42 -52.15
C ASN A 125 5.32 19.48 -52.63
N GLY A 126 5.11 19.42 -53.94
CA GLY A 126 4.14 18.53 -54.57
C GLY A 126 4.67 18.05 -55.91
N VAL A 127 4.35 16.82 -56.27
CA VAL A 127 4.60 16.25 -57.59
C VAL A 127 3.30 15.63 -58.07
N GLY A 128 2.96 15.82 -59.32
CA GLY A 128 1.72 15.35 -59.89
C GLY A 128 1.74 15.33 -61.40
N LEU A 129 0.56 15.11 -61.97
CA LEU A 129 0.34 15.16 -63.40
C LEU A 129 -0.63 16.30 -63.68
N GLN A 130 -0.29 17.16 -64.63
CA GLN A 130 -1.14 18.25 -65.08
C GLN A 130 -1.29 18.13 -66.60
N SER A 131 -2.53 18.09 -67.09
CA SER A 131 -2.82 18.00 -68.51
C SER A 131 -4.16 18.64 -68.84
N ASP A 132 -4.27 19.27 -70.01
CA ASP A 132 -5.50 19.91 -70.50
C ASP A 132 -6.58 18.90 -70.93
N SER A 133 -6.23 17.60 -71.03
CA SER A 133 -7.19 16.51 -71.26
C SER A 133 -6.82 15.24 -70.50
N LEU A 134 -7.83 14.44 -70.12
CA LEU A 134 -7.62 13.14 -69.45
C LEU A 134 -6.82 12.14 -70.30
N ARG A 135 -6.88 12.23 -71.64
CA ARG A 135 -6.18 11.29 -72.54
C ARG A 135 -4.66 11.45 -72.52
N THR A 136 -4.18 12.64 -72.21
CA THR A 136 -2.77 13.03 -72.16
C THR A 136 -2.25 13.09 -70.72
N LEU A 137 -3.04 12.68 -69.74
CA LEU A 137 -2.68 12.79 -68.33
C LEU A 137 -1.48 11.90 -67.95
N PHE A 138 -1.35 10.71 -68.56
CA PHE A 138 -0.25 9.77 -68.30
C PHE A 138 0.77 9.72 -69.44
N SER A 139 0.68 10.63 -70.43
CA SER A 139 1.66 10.69 -71.52
C SER A 139 2.96 11.36 -71.07
N ASN A 140 4.06 11.10 -71.78
CA ASN A 140 5.32 11.79 -71.51
C ASN A 140 5.14 13.31 -71.66
N GLY A 141 5.56 14.08 -70.65
CA GLY A 141 5.42 15.55 -70.62
C GLY A 141 4.26 16.10 -69.77
N SER A 142 3.42 15.26 -69.15
CA SER A 142 2.36 15.71 -68.22
C SER A 142 2.83 15.86 -66.77
N GLY A 143 4.11 15.58 -66.48
CA GLY A 143 4.71 15.71 -65.16
C GLY A 143 4.74 17.17 -64.70
N ALA A 144 4.23 17.42 -63.49
CA ALA A 144 4.25 18.71 -62.83
C ALA A 144 4.85 18.58 -61.43
N TRP A 145 5.55 19.63 -60.98
CA TRP A 145 6.03 19.74 -59.61
C TRP A 145 5.77 21.15 -59.09
N LEU A 146 5.59 21.27 -57.78
CA LEU A 146 5.34 22.51 -57.08
C LEU A 146 6.27 22.58 -55.86
N PHE A 147 6.88 23.73 -55.66
CA PHE A 147 7.63 24.06 -54.45
C PHE A 147 7.19 25.44 -53.97
N THR A 148 6.62 25.51 -52.77
CA THR A 148 6.00 26.71 -52.20
C THR A 148 6.52 26.93 -50.78
N PRO A 149 7.62 27.69 -50.61
CA PRO A 149 8.06 28.15 -49.30
C PRO A 149 7.16 29.28 -48.78
N GLN A 150 6.85 29.27 -47.49
CA GLN A 150 6.08 30.30 -46.81
C GLN A 150 6.81 30.74 -45.54
N LEU A 151 7.00 32.05 -45.37
CA LEU A 151 7.51 32.68 -44.16
C LEU A 151 6.37 33.43 -43.45
N ASN A 152 6.20 33.19 -42.16
CA ASN A 152 5.22 33.90 -41.34
C ASN A 152 5.90 34.49 -40.10
N LEU A 153 5.88 35.82 -39.97
CA LEU A 153 6.42 36.56 -38.83
C LEU A 153 5.31 37.42 -38.20
N PRO A 154 4.86 37.10 -36.98
CA PRO A 154 3.91 37.94 -36.28
C PRO A 154 4.58 39.25 -35.82
N LEU A 155 4.13 40.39 -36.36
CA LEU A 155 4.60 41.72 -35.94
C LEU A 155 3.74 42.31 -34.81
N PHE A 156 2.43 42.09 -34.87
CA PHE A 156 1.47 42.51 -33.85
C PHE A 156 0.39 41.44 -33.70
N ASP A 157 0.22 40.92 -32.49
CA ASP A 157 -0.70 39.83 -32.18
C ASP A 157 -1.62 40.15 -30.98
N GLY A 158 -1.67 41.43 -30.58
CA GLY A 158 -2.46 41.88 -29.44
C GLY A 158 -1.98 41.36 -28.08
N GLY A 159 -0.72 40.92 -27.96
CA GLY A 159 -0.16 40.37 -26.73
C GLY A 159 -0.43 38.87 -26.52
N ARG A 160 -0.98 38.17 -27.53
CA ARG A 160 -1.29 36.75 -27.46
C ARG A 160 -0.06 35.88 -27.16
N ASN A 161 1.05 36.11 -27.85
CA ASN A 161 2.30 35.37 -27.64
C ASN A 161 2.88 35.64 -26.25
N GLN A 162 2.77 36.88 -25.77
CA GLN A 162 3.20 37.25 -24.42
C GLN A 162 2.37 36.52 -23.35
N ALA A 163 1.04 36.56 -23.45
CA ALA A 163 0.15 35.85 -22.55
C ALA A 163 0.40 34.33 -22.55
N ASN A 164 0.64 33.73 -23.73
CA ASN A 164 0.98 32.31 -23.84
C ASN A 164 2.32 31.97 -23.19
N LEU A 165 3.33 32.84 -23.34
CA LEU A 165 4.62 32.67 -22.70
C LEU A 165 4.50 32.77 -21.18
N ASP A 166 3.73 33.73 -20.67
CA ASP A 166 3.53 33.90 -19.24
C ASP A 166 2.73 32.74 -18.64
N LEU A 167 1.71 32.24 -19.35
CA LEU A 167 1.02 31.00 -19.00
C LEU A 167 1.97 29.80 -18.93
N ALA A 168 2.87 29.65 -19.91
CA ALA A 168 3.85 28.56 -19.92
C ALA A 168 4.82 28.64 -18.72
N LYS A 169 5.27 29.85 -18.35
CA LYS A 169 6.09 30.07 -17.15
C LYS A 169 5.34 29.71 -15.87
N VAL A 170 4.08 30.15 -15.73
CA VAL A 170 3.25 29.80 -14.56
C VAL A 170 3.04 28.30 -14.46
N ARG A 171 2.79 27.61 -15.58
CA ARG A 171 2.68 26.14 -15.60
C ARG A 171 3.97 25.44 -15.16
N GLN A 172 5.13 25.98 -15.54
CA GLN A 172 6.42 25.46 -15.06
C GLN A 172 6.60 25.67 -13.56
N GLN A 173 6.20 26.82 -13.02
CA GLN A 173 6.23 27.07 -11.57
C GLN A 173 5.31 26.10 -10.81
N ILE A 174 4.12 25.83 -11.35
CA ILE A 174 3.22 24.80 -10.81
C ILE A 174 3.91 23.43 -10.81
N ALA A 175 4.56 23.05 -11.92
CA ALA A 175 5.28 21.77 -12.01
C ALA A 175 6.43 21.67 -11.00
N VAL A 176 7.13 22.77 -10.70
CA VAL A 176 8.15 22.82 -9.62
C VAL A 176 7.50 22.54 -8.28
N ALA A 177 6.41 23.24 -7.94
CA ALA A 177 5.70 23.04 -6.68
C ALA A 177 5.12 21.62 -6.55
N GLU A 178 4.66 21.02 -7.64
CA GLU A 178 4.20 19.63 -7.66
C GLU A 178 5.34 18.63 -7.43
N TYR A 179 6.51 18.87 -8.02
CA TYR A 179 7.71 18.07 -7.76
C TYR A 179 8.14 18.18 -6.28
N GLU A 180 8.23 19.39 -5.74
CA GLU A 180 8.55 19.62 -4.33
C GLU A 180 7.55 18.94 -3.40
N LYS A 181 6.24 19.03 -3.70
CA LYS A 181 5.18 18.35 -2.96
C LYS A 181 5.36 16.82 -3.00
N ALA A 182 5.72 16.25 -4.15
CA ALA A 182 5.97 14.81 -4.26
C ALA A 182 7.16 14.38 -3.40
N VAL A 183 8.24 15.15 -3.40
CA VAL A 183 9.40 14.92 -2.52
C VAL A 183 8.99 14.98 -1.05
N GLN A 184 8.31 16.06 -0.62
CA GLN A 184 7.85 16.21 0.77
C GLN A 184 6.90 15.09 1.21
N ASN A 185 6.01 14.66 0.33
CA ASN A 185 5.12 13.53 0.59
C ASN A 185 5.90 12.23 0.78
N ALA A 186 6.90 11.96 -0.07
CA ALA A 186 7.74 10.78 0.07
C ALA A 186 8.48 10.72 1.41
N PHE A 187 9.03 11.86 1.87
CA PHE A 187 9.63 11.97 3.20
C PHE A 187 8.62 11.76 4.33
N ARG A 188 7.44 12.37 4.23
CA ARG A 188 6.37 12.21 5.22
C ARG A 188 5.91 10.76 5.32
N GLU A 189 5.73 10.08 4.19
CA GLU A 189 5.35 8.67 4.12
C GLU A 189 6.41 7.77 4.76
N MET A 190 7.69 8.00 4.44
CA MET A 190 8.79 7.24 5.03
C MET A 190 8.86 7.44 6.54
N SER A 191 8.78 8.69 7.01
CA SER A 191 8.73 8.99 8.45
C SER A 191 7.56 8.28 9.14
N ALA A 192 6.36 8.34 8.56
CA ALA A 192 5.18 7.68 9.13
C ALA A 192 5.32 6.15 9.15
N VAL A 193 5.93 5.54 8.13
CA VAL A 193 6.21 4.09 8.09
C VAL A 193 7.22 3.70 9.17
N LEU A 194 8.28 4.48 9.36
CA LEU A 194 9.28 4.24 10.40
C LEU A 194 8.70 4.38 11.82
N THR A 195 7.88 5.39 12.06
CA THR A 195 7.17 5.55 13.35
C THR A 195 6.23 4.37 13.61
N ARG A 196 5.43 3.97 12.61
CA ARG A 196 4.55 2.79 12.70
C ARG A 196 5.34 1.51 12.93
N ARG A 197 6.53 1.37 12.33
CA ARG A 197 7.43 0.24 12.56
C ARG A 197 7.85 0.16 14.03
N GLN A 198 8.31 1.27 14.60
CA GLN A 198 8.75 1.31 15.99
C GLN A 198 7.61 0.93 16.94
N GLN A 199 6.40 1.43 16.68
CA GLN A 199 5.20 1.05 17.44
C GLN A 199 4.88 -0.44 17.29
N ALA A 200 4.87 -0.97 16.06
CA ALA A 200 4.61 -2.38 15.80
C ALA A 200 5.62 -3.30 16.51
N LEU A 201 6.91 -2.96 16.50
CA LEU A 201 7.95 -3.71 17.22
C LEU A 201 7.71 -3.72 18.73
N ASN A 202 7.35 -2.58 19.32
CA ASN A 202 7.02 -2.49 20.75
C ASN A 202 5.76 -3.31 21.09
N HIS A 203 4.72 -3.25 20.25
CA HIS A 203 3.50 -4.04 20.44
C HIS A 203 3.77 -5.54 20.36
N VAL A 204 4.56 -5.99 19.38
CA VAL A 204 4.95 -7.40 19.28
C VAL A 204 5.71 -7.84 20.54
N ARG A 205 6.70 -7.06 21.01
CA ARG A 205 7.45 -7.39 22.23
C ARG A 205 6.54 -7.54 23.45
N ASN A 206 5.61 -6.61 23.66
CA ASN A 206 4.69 -6.63 24.79
C ASN A 206 3.70 -7.81 24.73
N GLU A 207 3.14 -8.11 23.55
CA GLU A 207 2.18 -9.22 23.42
C GLU A 207 2.87 -10.59 23.57
N VAL A 208 4.13 -10.72 23.14
CA VAL A 208 4.93 -11.95 23.38
C VAL A 208 5.14 -12.17 24.88
N GLU A 209 5.54 -11.14 25.61
CA GLU A 209 5.72 -11.21 27.06
C GLU A 209 4.40 -11.55 27.77
N ARG A 210 3.29 -10.94 27.33
CA ARG A 210 1.96 -11.22 27.85
C ARG A 210 1.55 -12.68 27.65
N VAL A 211 1.79 -13.25 26.46
CA VAL A 211 1.51 -14.67 26.18
C VAL A 211 2.32 -15.56 27.14
N ALA A 212 3.61 -15.29 27.33
CA ALA A 212 4.47 -16.05 28.25
C ALA A 212 3.97 -15.98 29.71
N LEU A 213 3.56 -14.80 30.18
CA LEU A 213 3.02 -14.62 31.54
C LEU A 213 1.70 -15.38 31.75
N VAL A 214 0.80 -15.35 30.76
CA VAL A 214 -0.48 -16.06 30.82
C VAL A 214 -0.28 -17.57 30.73
N GLN A 215 0.63 -18.05 29.89
CA GLN A 215 1.03 -19.46 29.82
C GLN A 215 1.53 -19.98 31.18
N GLU A 216 2.40 -19.22 31.84
CA GLU A 216 2.92 -19.61 33.15
C GLU A 216 1.82 -19.58 34.24
N LYS A 217 0.85 -18.66 34.15
CA LYS A 217 -0.34 -18.67 35.02
C LYS A 217 -1.18 -19.92 34.80
N VAL A 218 -1.46 -20.30 33.55
CA VAL A 218 -2.22 -21.52 33.22
C VAL A 218 -1.49 -22.76 33.73
N ARG A 219 -0.15 -22.83 33.55
CA ARG A 219 0.67 -23.92 34.10
C ARG A 219 0.51 -24.01 35.62
N ARG A 220 0.68 -22.92 36.36
CA ARG A 220 0.53 -22.92 37.84
C ARG A 220 -0.87 -23.36 38.29
N LEU A 221 -1.92 -22.81 37.68
CA LEU A 221 -3.30 -23.21 37.97
C LEU A 221 -3.57 -24.68 37.66
N SER A 222 -2.94 -25.23 36.63
CA SER A 222 -3.08 -26.66 36.32
C SER A 222 -2.45 -27.55 37.41
N PHE A 223 -1.32 -27.13 38.00
CA PHE A 223 -0.71 -27.81 39.13
C PHE A 223 -1.57 -27.68 40.40
N GLU A 224 -2.07 -26.48 40.71
CA GLU A 224 -2.92 -26.24 41.89
C GLU A 224 -4.25 -27.00 41.80
N LEU A 225 -4.83 -27.13 40.59
CA LEU A 225 -6.04 -27.90 40.35
C LEU A 225 -5.80 -29.40 40.60
N ASN A 226 -4.66 -29.94 40.14
CA ASN A 226 -4.28 -31.33 40.38
C ASN A 226 -4.05 -31.61 41.88
N ALA A 227 -3.66 -30.58 42.64
CA ALA A 227 -3.52 -30.63 44.10
C ALA A 227 -4.83 -30.35 44.86
N GLY A 228 -5.94 -30.06 44.16
CA GLY A 228 -7.24 -29.76 44.78
C GLY A 228 -7.35 -28.38 45.43
N ALA A 229 -6.40 -27.47 45.17
CA ALA A 229 -6.30 -26.16 45.81
C ALA A 229 -7.01 -25.03 45.04
N VAL A 230 -7.53 -25.30 43.84
CA VAL A 230 -8.24 -24.30 43.02
C VAL A 230 -9.44 -24.92 42.29
N GLU A 231 -10.44 -24.11 41.98
CA GLU A 231 -11.60 -24.52 41.20
C GLU A 231 -11.30 -24.66 39.70
N ARG A 232 -11.98 -25.59 39.02
CA ARG A 232 -11.86 -25.80 37.56
C ARG A 232 -12.20 -24.54 36.74
N THR A 233 -13.08 -23.70 37.26
CA THR A 233 -13.51 -22.41 36.67
C THR A 233 -12.33 -21.46 36.48
N ALA A 234 -11.42 -21.36 37.46
CA ALA A 234 -10.23 -20.52 37.39
C ALA A 234 -9.24 -20.93 36.29
N LEU A 235 -9.05 -22.25 36.10
CA LEU A 235 -8.23 -22.79 35.02
C LEU A 235 -8.86 -22.45 33.65
N LEU A 236 -10.17 -22.67 33.49
CA LEU A 236 -10.85 -22.41 32.23
C LEU A 236 -10.88 -20.92 31.86
N VAL A 237 -11.10 -20.01 32.83
CA VAL A 237 -10.97 -18.56 32.60
C VAL A 237 -9.55 -18.20 32.14
N SER A 238 -8.52 -18.82 32.72
CA SER A 238 -7.14 -18.58 32.29
C SER A 238 -6.83 -19.18 30.91
N THR A 239 -7.43 -20.32 30.55
CA THR A 239 -7.41 -20.87 29.18
C THR A 239 -8.18 -19.98 28.18
N LEU A 240 -9.13 -19.17 28.64
CA LEU A 240 -9.73 -18.14 27.78
C LEU A 240 -8.72 -17.02 27.50
N ARG A 241 -8.05 -16.56 28.56
CA ARG A 241 -7.05 -15.48 28.49
C ARG A 241 -5.86 -15.83 27.60
N ILE A 242 -5.43 -17.09 27.55
CA ILE A 242 -4.33 -17.49 26.65
C ILE A 242 -4.76 -17.35 25.19
N ALA A 243 -6.00 -17.75 24.83
CA ALA A 243 -6.50 -17.62 23.47
C ALA A 243 -6.66 -16.15 23.05
N GLU A 244 -7.08 -15.28 23.97
CA GLU A 244 -7.13 -13.82 23.74
C GLU A 244 -5.72 -13.22 23.56
N ALA A 245 -4.75 -13.65 24.36
CA ALA A 245 -3.36 -13.20 24.26
C ALA A 245 -2.73 -13.67 22.93
N ASP A 246 -2.98 -14.92 22.52
CA ASP A 246 -2.51 -15.46 21.24
C ASP A 246 -3.12 -14.71 20.05
N ALA A 247 -4.43 -14.39 20.10
CA ALA A 247 -5.09 -13.60 19.07
C ALA A 247 -4.50 -12.18 18.97
N ALA A 248 -4.22 -11.53 20.11
CA ALA A 248 -3.58 -10.22 20.15
C ALA A 248 -2.14 -10.24 19.60
N ALA A 249 -1.36 -11.28 19.95
CA ALA A 249 -0.01 -11.48 19.43
C ALA A 249 0.01 -11.71 17.90
N ARG A 250 -0.95 -12.47 17.36
CA ARG A 250 -1.10 -12.63 15.91
C ARG A 250 -1.40 -11.30 15.22
N LYS A 251 -2.29 -10.50 15.80
CA LYS A 251 -2.66 -9.18 15.27
C LYS A 251 -1.45 -8.22 15.26
N SER A 252 -0.62 -8.23 16.31
CA SER A 252 0.58 -7.39 16.34
C SER A 252 1.62 -7.83 15.32
N LEU A 253 1.77 -9.14 15.10
CA LEU A 253 2.64 -9.68 14.06
C LEU A 253 2.16 -9.32 12.65
N ASP A 254 0.85 -9.40 12.39
CA ASP A 254 0.26 -8.98 11.12
C ASP A 254 0.54 -7.49 10.85
N ALA A 255 0.36 -6.62 11.86
CA ALA A 255 0.71 -5.20 11.74
C ALA A 255 2.20 -4.97 11.38
N LEU A 256 3.10 -5.81 11.92
CA LEU A 256 4.52 -5.77 11.56
C LEU A 256 4.77 -6.23 10.11
N GLN A 257 4.06 -7.25 9.63
CA GLN A 257 4.15 -7.68 8.21
C GLN A 257 3.61 -6.61 7.26
N GLN A 258 2.45 -6.03 7.58
CA GLN A 258 1.90 -4.92 6.81
C GLN A 258 2.87 -3.73 6.77
N ASN A 259 3.52 -3.41 7.89
CA ASN A 259 4.56 -2.38 7.93
C ASN A 259 5.75 -2.69 7.01
N ARG A 260 6.18 -3.96 6.92
CA ARG A 260 7.24 -4.37 5.98
C ARG A 260 6.81 -4.16 4.54
N ILE A 261 5.59 -4.55 4.19
CA ILE A 261 5.03 -4.31 2.85
C ILE A 261 4.96 -2.81 2.55
N ASP A 262 4.52 -2.00 3.51
CA ASP A 262 4.47 -0.54 3.41
C ASP A 262 5.87 0.06 3.19
N LEU A 263 6.89 -0.47 3.87
CA LEU A 263 8.28 -0.04 3.70
C LEU A 263 8.79 -0.32 2.28
N PHE A 264 8.53 -1.52 1.76
CA PHE A 264 8.84 -1.84 0.36
C PHE A 264 8.09 -0.93 -0.61
N ARG A 265 6.81 -0.64 -0.35
CA ARG A 265 5.99 0.23 -1.18
C ARG A 265 6.52 1.67 -1.22
N VAL A 266 6.91 2.23 -0.09
CA VAL A 266 7.45 3.61 0.02
C VAL A 266 8.81 3.74 -0.68
N LEU A 267 9.57 2.64 -0.79
CA LEU A 267 10.87 2.59 -1.45
C LEU A 267 10.81 2.11 -2.90
N ARG A 268 9.63 2.02 -3.50
CA ARG A 268 9.48 1.52 -4.86
C ARG A 268 10.23 2.41 -5.86
N GLY A 269 11.17 1.82 -6.60
CA GLY A 269 12.09 2.54 -7.50
C GLY A 269 13.35 3.08 -6.81
N ALA A 270 13.39 3.04 -5.48
CA ALA A 270 14.49 3.41 -4.59
C ALA A 270 14.96 2.22 -3.73
N GLU A 271 14.85 1.00 -4.27
CA GLU A 271 15.10 -0.24 -3.55
C GLU A 271 16.52 -0.26 -2.95
N PRO A 272 16.72 -0.83 -1.75
CA PRO A 272 18.05 -0.94 -1.17
C PRO A 272 18.94 -1.75 -2.11
N ILE A 273 20.07 -1.16 -2.52
CA ILE A 273 21.10 -1.89 -3.26
C ILE A 273 21.56 -2.99 -2.31
N THR A 274 21.31 -4.25 -2.63
CA THR A 274 21.95 -5.35 -1.91
C THR A 274 23.45 -5.09 -2.03
N PRO A 275 24.21 -4.96 -0.92
CA PRO A 275 25.66 -4.94 -1.05
C PRO A 275 26.05 -6.21 -1.81
N PRO A 276 27.01 -6.14 -2.76
CA PRO A 276 27.46 -7.32 -3.47
C PRO A 276 27.77 -8.39 -2.44
N GLN A 277 27.17 -9.57 -2.60
CA GLN A 277 27.56 -10.73 -1.81
C GLN A 277 29.03 -10.99 -2.16
N SER A 278 29.91 -10.69 -1.22
CA SER A 278 31.32 -11.08 -1.24
C SER A 278 31.45 -12.58 -1.03
#